data_AF-A0A4Q3AEE0-F1
#
_entry.id   AF-A0A4Q3AEE0-F1
#
_cell.length_a   1.000
_cell.length_b   1.000
_cell.length_c   1.000
_cell.angle_alpha   90.00
_cell.angle_beta   90.00
_cell.angle_gamma   90.00
#
_symmetry.space_group_name_H-M   'P 1'
#
loop_
_entity.id
_entity.type
_entity.pdbx_description
1 polymer ?
#
loop_
_entity_poly.entity_id
_entity_poly.type
_entity_poly.pdbx_seq_one_letter_code
_entity_poly.pdbx_strand_id
1 'polypeptide(L)' 'MVSFSESEGSSPAAIRSVLVLGGGSAGLIAALTLKRLTPALEVTLVRSSEIGVIGVGEGT' A
#
# COMPACT_ATOMS: atom_id res chain seq x y z
N MET A 1 16.05 45.92 2.08
CA MET A 1 15.33 45.06 3.05
C MET A 1 14.86 43.85 2.27
N VAL A 2 15.61 42.75 2.35
CA VAL A 2 15.30 41.52 1.59
C VAL A 2 14.43 40.66 2.50
N SER A 3 13.16 40.51 2.14
CA SER A 3 12.26 39.60 2.85
C SER A 3 12.44 38.19 2.28
N PHE A 4 12.98 37.29 3.11
CA PHE A 4 12.96 35.86 2.85
C PHE A 4 11.59 35.33 3.28
N SER A 5 10.83 34.80 2.33
CA SER A 5 9.62 34.05 2.65
C SER A 5 10.05 32.63 2.99
N GLU A 6 9.97 32.26 4.27
CA GLU A 6 10.14 30.87 4.68
C GLU A 6 8.97 30.05 4.11
N SER A 7 9.30 29.11 3.22
CA SER A 7 8.39 28.05 2.82
C SER A 7 8.27 27.10 4.01
N GLU A 8 7.20 27.23 4.80
CA GLU A 8 6.87 26.25 5.84
C GLU A 8 6.93 24.83 5.26
N GLY A 9 7.61 23.95 5.99
CA GLY A 9 7.91 22.60 5.56
C GLY A 9 6.67 21.86 5.09
N SER A 10 6.70 21.41 3.84
CA SER A 10 5.73 20.46 3.31
C SER A 10 5.78 19.20 4.18
N SER A 11 4.83 19.05 5.12
CA SER A 11 4.53 17.74 5.71
C SER A 11 4.42 16.74 4.56
N PRO A 12 5.05 15.56 4.65
CA PRO A 12 5.00 14.60 3.56
C PRO A 12 3.54 14.34 3.22
N ALA A 13 3.20 14.49 1.93
CA ALA A 13 1.82 14.33 1.47
C ALA A 13 1.28 12.97 1.94
N ALA A 14 0.10 12.98 2.55
CA ALA A 14 -0.52 11.76 3.05
C ALA A 14 -0.63 10.73 1.93
N ILE A 15 -0.23 9.48 2.19
CA ILE A 15 -0.34 8.39 1.22
C ILE A 15 -1.81 8.10 0.98
N ARG A 16 -2.25 8.26 -0.28
CA ARG A 16 -3.66 8.09 -0.65
C ARG A 16 -3.95 6.79 -1.39
N SER A 17 -2.93 6.18 -2.00
CA SER A 17 -3.08 4.94 -2.76
C SER A 17 -1.91 4.00 -2.52
N VAL A 18 -2.20 2.69 -2.50
CA VAL A 18 -1.22 1.62 -2.38
C VAL A 18 -1.54 0.53 -3.41
N LEU A 19 -0.51 0.11 -4.14
CA LEU A 19 -0.54 -1.06 -5.01
C LEU A 19 0.17 -2.23 -4.32
N VAL A 20 -0.57 -3.32 -4.08
CA VAL A 20 -0.03 -4.59 -3.62
C VAL A 20 0.24 -5.48 -4.83
N LEU A 21 1.51 -5.76 -5.11
CA LEU A 21 1.91 -6.65 -6.19
C LEU A 21 2.08 -8.07 -5.66
N GLY A 22 1.20 -8.98 -6.07
CA GLY A 22 1.21 -10.39 -5.68
C GLY A 22 -0.11 -10.85 -5.06
N GLY A 23 -0.65 -11.96 -5.56
CA GLY A 23 -1.93 -12.54 -5.11
C GLY A 23 -1.81 -13.71 -4.13
N GLY A 24 -0.63 -13.93 -3.53
CA GLY A 24 -0.44 -14.96 -2.50
C GLY A 24 -1.00 -14.55 -1.14
N SER A 25 -0.87 -15.44 -0.15
CA SER A 25 -1.36 -15.21 1.22
C SER A 25 -0.87 -13.89 1.79
N ALA A 26 0.43 -13.59 1.67
CA ALA A 26 1.01 -12.33 2.16
C ALA A 26 0.39 -11.09 1.49
N GLY A 27 0.20 -11.11 0.17
CA GLY A 27 -0.40 -10.00 -0.58
C GLY A 27 -1.85 -9.76 -0.19
N LEU A 28 -2.64 -10.83 -0.04
CA LEU A 28 -4.03 -10.74 0.39
C LEU A 28 -4.15 -10.25 1.84
N ILE A 29 -3.34 -10.78 2.76
CA ILE A 29 -3.32 -10.34 4.17
C ILE A 29 -2.97 -8.84 4.24
N ALA A 30 -1.94 -8.39 3.50
CA ALA A 30 -1.56 -6.99 3.47
C ALA A 30 -2.68 -6.10 2.90
N ALA A 31 -3.21 -6.44 1.73
CA ALA A 31 -4.25 -5.64 1.07
C ALA A 31 -5.52 -5.53 1.92
N LEU A 32 -5.98 -6.64 2.51
CA LEU A 32 -7.17 -6.67 3.35
C LEU A 32 -6.94 -5.93 4.68
N THR A 33 -5.76 -6.05 5.27
CA THR A 33 -5.40 -5.32 6.49
C THR A 33 -5.40 -3.82 6.24
N LEU A 34 -4.75 -3.36 5.17
CA LEU A 34 -4.73 -1.95 4.78
C LEU A 34 -6.14 -1.42 4.51
N LYS A 35 -6.94 -2.16 3.74
CA LYS A 35 -8.32 -1.79 3.41
C LYS A 35 -9.21 -1.72 4.65
N ARG A 36 -8.97 -2.57 5.66
CA ARG A 36 -9.75 -2.61 6.91
C ARG A 36 -9.33 -1.52 7.88
N LEU A 37 -8.03 -1.32 8.08
CA LEU A 37 -7.50 -0.39 9.09
C LEU A 37 -7.42 1.04 8.59
N THR A 38 -7.43 1.26 7.27
CA THR A 38 -7.36 2.60 6.68
C THR A 38 -8.40 2.75 5.57
N PRO A 39 -9.70 2.93 5.92
CA PRO A 39 -10.79 2.92 4.94
C PRO A 39 -10.70 4.01 3.85
N ALA A 40 -9.99 5.11 4.13
CA ALA A 40 -9.76 6.20 3.19
C ALA A 40 -8.61 5.93 2.20
N LEU A 41 -7.81 4.89 2.44
CA LEU A 41 -6.70 4.49 1.57
C LEU A 41 -7.23 3.67 0.40
N GLU A 42 -6.91 4.09 -0.81
CA GLU A 42 -7.19 3.29 -1.99
C GLU A 42 -6.19 2.11 -2.05
N VAL A 43 -6.71 0.88 -2.09
CA VAL A 43 -5.89 -0.32 -2.14
C VAL A 43 -6.21 -1.10 -3.41
N THR A 44 -5.22 -1.22 -4.29
CA THR A 44 -5.27 -2.06 -5.50
C THR A 44 -4.38 -3.27 -5.31
N LEU A 45 -4.85 -4.47 -5.69
CA LEU A 45 -4.04 -5.69 -5.72
C LEU A 45 -3.93 -6.18 -7.16
N VAL A 46 -2.69 -6.41 -7.61
CA VAL A 46 -2.41 -6.96 -8.94
C VAL A 46 -1.74 -8.32 -8.78
N ARG A 47 -2.24 -9.30 -9.52
CA ARG A 47 -1.69 -10.66 -9.54
C ARG A 47 -1.58 -11.17 -10.98
N SER A 48 -0.54 -11.95 -11.25
CA SER A 48 -0.36 -12.56 -12.57
C SER A 48 -1.31 -13.75 -12.74
N SER A 49 -1.92 -13.86 -13.91
CA SER A 49 -2.67 -15.06 -14.32
C SER A 49 -1.81 -16.23 -14.69
N GLU A 50 -0.57 -15.97 -15.09
CA GLU A 50 0.36 -16.99 -15.58
C GLU A 50 1.26 -17.50 -14.45
N ILE A 51 1.57 -16.65 -13.47
CA ILE A 51 2.42 -16.99 -12.33
C ILE A 51 1.52 -17.30 -11.13
N GLY A 52 1.48 -18.58 -10.76
CA GLY A 52 0.81 -19.06 -9.56
C GLY A 52 1.52 -18.65 -8.27
N VAL A 53 0.93 -19.04 -7.15
CA VAL A 53 1.54 -18.89 -5.81
C VAL A 53 2.14 -20.22 -5.39
N ILE A 54 3.22 -20.19 -4.61
CA ILE A 54 3.97 -21.40 -4.24
C ILE A 54 3.12 -22.44 -3.49
N GLY A 55 2.11 -22.00 -2.72
CA GLY A 55 1.06 -22.90 -2.20
C GLY A 55 1.54 -23.92 -1.17
N VAL A 56 2.65 -23.68 -0.48
CA VAL A 56 3.24 -24.62 0.50
C VAL A 56 2.38 -24.85 1.75
N GLY A 57 1.39 -23.99 2.00
CA GLY A 57 0.57 -24.02 3.20
C GLY A 57 1.32 -23.42 4.39
N GLU A 58 0.64 -22.55 5.13
CA GLU A 58 1.14 -21.95 6.36
C GLU A 58 0.28 -22.52 7.50
N GLY A 59 0.88 -23.24 8.44
CA GLY A 59 0.19 -23.66 9.66
C GLY A 59 -0.09 -22.45 10.55
N THR A 60 -1.25 -22.41 11.20
CA THR A 60 -1.66 -21.32 12.11
C THR A 60 -1.79 -21.80 13.54
#